data_AF-A0A969F5B7-F1
#
_entry.id   AF-A0A969F5B7-F1
#
_cell.length_a   1.000
_cell.length_b   1.000
_cell.length_c   1.000
_cell.angle_alpha   90.00
_cell.angle_beta   90.00
_cell.angle_gamma   90.00
#
_symmetry.space_group_name_H-M   'P 1'
#
loop_
_entity.id
_entity.type
_entity.pdbx_description
1 polymer ?
#
loop_
_entity_poly.entity_id
_entity_poly.type
_entity_poly.pdbx_seq_one_letter_code
_entity_poly.pdbx_strand_id
1 'polypeptide(L)'
;MITVTPNTNYDLYALVRGEIDGDGSIGYYQLRAYYYDSGGQYISYQTAVSRAEGTLTPAWEEGGGQVTTPVNAATLRVYIYNYNSSGWTAVDNVRLSKTTDSTIKRSSYGIAGQVVATRVSGDPVSGNNGLSYFYSDHLGSSSALQKPDGSVAYTWHLPFGGYRPGSAHTQTGNGRDFTGQRENMELGLLYYNARYYVPGLGRFASPDSIIPNPTNPQSYNRYSYVRIHPLTLLTRRAIENVTWI
;
A
#
# COMPACT_ATOMS: atom_id res chain seq x y z
N MET A 1 7.81 12.13 28.83
CA MET A 1 7.85 10.70 28.48
C MET A 1 6.99 10.53 27.24
N ILE A 2 7.45 9.76 26.25
CA ILE A 2 6.73 9.55 24.98
C ILE A 2 5.77 8.37 25.17
N THR A 3 4.49 8.55 24.85
CA THR A 3 3.50 7.47 24.94
C THR A 3 3.75 6.43 23.86
N VAL A 4 3.71 5.15 24.22
CA VAL A 4 3.93 4.03 23.30
C VAL A 4 2.88 2.95 23.49
N THR A 5 2.67 2.14 22.46
CA THR A 5 1.84 0.93 22.54
C THR A 5 2.70 -0.25 22.97
N PRO A 6 2.27 -1.12 23.91
CA PRO A 6 2.97 -2.36 24.24
C PRO A 6 3.14 -3.28 23.01
N ASN A 7 4.16 -4.14 23.02
CA ASN A 7 4.42 -5.15 21.98
C ASN A 7 4.42 -4.60 20.54
N THR A 8 4.96 -3.39 20.36
CA THR A 8 4.94 -2.66 19.10
C THR A 8 6.35 -2.25 18.71
N ASN A 9 6.68 -2.35 17.43
CA ASN A 9 7.97 -1.92 16.90
C ASN A 9 8.00 -0.40 16.69
N TYR A 10 9.12 0.20 17.05
CA TYR A 10 9.44 1.60 16.84
C TYR A 10 10.82 1.73 16.21
N ASP A 11 10.94 2.65 15.27
CA ASP A 11 12.18 3.03 14.62
C ASP A 11 12.78 4.21 15.39
N LEU A 12 13.98 4.02 15.94
CA LEU A 12 14.68 5.01 16.74
C LEU A 12 16.00 5.37 16.06
N TYR A 13 16.10 6.61 15.58
CA TYR A 13 17.23 7.11 14.80
C TYR A 13 17.67 8.49 15.27
N ALA A 14 18.94 8.81 15.03
CA ALA A 14 19.51 10.13 15.21
C ALA A 14 20.62 10.37 14.17
N LEU A 15 20.88 11.63 13.83
CA LEU A 15 22.09 12.01 13.11
C LEU A 15 23.20 12.21 14.14
N VAL A 16 24.33 11.55 13.93
CA VAL A 16 25.48 11.60 14.83
C VAL A 16 26.73 11.89 14.02
N ARG A 17 27.61 12.73 14.57
CA ARG A 17 28.98 12.91 14.11
C ARG A 17 29.91 13.06 15.30
N GLY A 18 31.19 12.85 15.09
CA GLY A 18 32.17 13.09 16.13
C GLY A 18 33.60 12.84 15.66
N GLU A 19 34.52 13.12 16.56
CA GLU A 19 35.94 12.93 16.37
C GLU A 19 36.55 12.49 17.69
N ILE A 20 37.59 11.67 17.60
CA ILE A 20 38.38 11.22 18.74
C ILE A 20 39.76 11.86 18.62
N ASP A 21 40.23 12.51 19.68
CA ASP A 21 41.54 13.16 19.69
C ASP A 21 42.61 12.24 20.32
N GLY A 22 43.74 12.06 19.63
CA GLY A 22 44.92 11.36 20.15
C GLY A 22 45.00 9.86 19.83
N ASP A 23 46.23 9.35 19.78
CA ASP A 23 46.54 7.94 19.51
C ASP A 23 46.19 7.06 20.72
N GLY A 24 45.35 6.04 20.53
CA GLY A 24 44.88 5.13 21.58
C GLY A 24 43.62 5.56 22.34
N SER A 25 42.94 6.63 21.91
CA SER A 25 41.68 7.09 22.52
C SER A 25 40.47 6.26 22.09
N ILE A 26 39.52 6.06 23.01
CA ILE A 26 38.28 5.31 22.80
C ILE A 26 37.07 6.25 22.68
N GLY A 27 36.16 5.95 21.74
CA GLY A 27 34.98 6.78 21.48
C GLY A 27 33.86 5.98 20.84
N TYR A 28 32.72 5.87 21.51
CA TYR A 28 31.52 5.25 20.96
C TYR A 28 30.24 5.91 21.48
N TYR A 29 29.16 5.77 20.72
CA TYR A 29 27.83 6.22 21.15
C TYR A 29 26.81 5.09 21.14
N GLN A 30 25.79 5.25 21.97
CA GLN A 30 24.65 4.35 22.02
C GLN A 30 23.35 5.13 22.07
N LEU A 31 22.38 4.69 21.27
CA LEU A 31 21.01 5.18 21.30
C LEU A 31 20.16 4.12 22.00
N ARG A 32 19.57 4.48 23.14
CA ARG A 32 18.81 3.55 23.99
C ARG A 32 17.39 4.03 24.23
N ALA A 33 16.47 3.07 24.29
CA ALA A 33 15.06 3.22 24.61
C ALA A 33 14.79 2.62 25.99
N TYR A 34 14.34 3.43 26.95
CA TYR A 34 13.96 3.00 28.30
C TYR A 34 12.45 2.97 28.42
N TYR A 35 11.90 1.85 28.89
CA TYR A 35 10.46 1.60 28.96
C TYR A 35 9.94 1.68 30.40
N TYR A 36 8.76 2.25 30.54
CA TYR A 36 8.07 2.41 31.81
C TYR A 36 6.61 1.96 31.68
N ASP A 37 6.07 1.42 32.77
CA ASP A 37 4.66 1.04 32.84
C ASP A 37 3.73 2.26 33.01
N SER A 38 2.42 2.00 33.15
CA SER A 38 1.42 3.05 33.35
C SER A 38 1.54 3.78 34.69
N GLY A 39 2.20 3.17 35.68
CA GLY A 39 2.53 3.79 36.97
C GLY A 39 3.83 4.59 36.95
N GLY A 40 4.57 4.57 35.83
CA GLY A 40 5.88 5.21 35.71
C GLY A 40 7.04 4.39 36.28
N GLN A 41 6.80 3.13 36.65
CA GLN A 41 7.85 2.22 37.11
C GLN A 41 8.69 1.74 35.91
N TYR A 42 10.00 1.70 36.11
CA TYR A 42 10.95 1.22 35.10
C TYR A 42 10.76 -0.28 34.84
N ILE A 43 10.68 -0.67 33.56
CA ILE A 43 10.53 -2.07 33.13
C ILE A 43 11.86 -2.62 32.62
N SER A 44 12.38 -2.05 31.53
CA SER A 44 13.60 -2.52 30.84
C SER A 44 14.12 -1.45 29.89
N TYR A 45 15.26 -1.71 29.23
CA TYR A 45 15.77 -0.89 28.14
C TYR A 45 16.15 -1.75 26.93
N GLN A 46 16.18 -1.14 25.74
CA GLN A 46 16.76 -1.71 24.53
C GLN A 46 17.73 -0.72 23.90
N THR A 47 18.75 -1.24 23.23
CA THR A 47 19.74 -0.43 22.49
C THR A 47 19.41 -0.51 21.01
N ALA A 48 19.04 0.62 20.41
CA ALA A 48 18.72 0.72 18.98
C ALA A 48 19.98 0.64 18.12
N VAL A 49 21.07 1.27 18.58
CA VAL A 49 22.39 1.19 17.94
C VAL A 49 23.50 1.35 18.97
N SER A 50 24.61 0.66 18.75
CA SER A 50 25.88 0.85 19.43
C SER A 50 26.98 0.81 18.37
N ARG A 51 27.61 1.95 18.08
CA ARG A 51 28.68 2.01 17.07
C ARG A 51 30.05 2.00 17.74
N ALA A 52 30.90 1.05 17.36
CA ALA A 52 32.19 0.78 18.00
C ALA A 52 33.26 1.85 17.74
N GLU A 53 34.36 1.75 18.51
CA GLU A 53 35.54 2.61 18.44
C GLU A 53 36.09 2.75 17.01
N GLY A 54 36.55 3.95 16.65
CA GLY A 54 37.11 4.26 15.33
C GLY A 54 36.11 4.47 14.19
N THR A 55 34.79 4.33 14.44
CA THR A 55 33.73 4.60 13.44
C THR A 55 33.05 5.95 13.59
N LEU A 56 33.47 6.78 14.55
CA LEU A 56 33.01 8.16 14.64
C LEU A 56 33.63 8.97 13.51
N THR A 57 32.76 9.52 12.66
CA THR A 57 33.16 10.34 11.52
C THR A 57 32.85 11.82 11.78
N PRO A 58 33.68 12.76 11.27
CA PRO A 58 33.34 14.18 11.29
C PRO A 58 32.10 14.52 10.44
N ALA A 59 31.76 13.65 9.48
CA ALA A 59 30.54 13.74 8.69
C ALA A 59 29.32 13.30 9.50
N TRP A 60 28.17 13.93 9.24
CA TRP A 60 26.88 13.51 9.78
C TRP A 60 26.47 12.17 9.21
N GLU A 61 26.28 11.20 10.09
CA GLU A 61 25.79 9.88 9.73
C GLU A 61 24.54 9.54 10.52
N GLU A 62 23.61 8.85 9.86
CA GLU A 62 22.43 8.35 10.52
C GLU A 62 22.76 7.06 11.30
N GLY A 63 22.40 7.06 12.56
CA GLY A 63 22.58 5.96 13.49
C GLY A 63 21.27 5.62 14.16
N GLY A 64 20.88 4.36 14.12
CA GLY A 64 19.67 3.91 14.76
C GLY A 64 19.31 2.49 14.41
N GLY A 65 18.14 2.08 14.87
CA GLY A 65 17.62 0.75 14.65
C GLY A 65 16.20 0.62 15.18
N GLN A 66 15.64 -0.56 14.94
CA GLN A 66 14.32 -0.89 15.45
C GLN A 66 14.40 -1.36 16.90
N VAL A 67 13.45 -0.90 17.71
CA VAL A 67 13.26 -1.32 19.09
C VAL A 67 11.81 -1.75 19.30
N THR A 68 11.59 -2.82 20.07
CA THR A 68 10.26 -3.38 20.33
C THR A 68 9.86 -3.10 21.77
N THR A 69 8.73 -2.43 21.97
CA THR A 69 8.23 -2.14 23.32
C THR A 69 7.86 -3.45 24.06
N PRO A 70 8.31 -3.64 25.31
CA PRO A 70 7.96 -4.82 26.09
C PRO A 70 6.48 -4.81 26.50
N VAL A 71 6.00 -5.94 26.99
CA VAL A 71 4.66 -6.05 27.58
C VAL A 71 4.50 -5.01 28.70
N ASN A 72 3.31 -4.42 28.79
CA ASN A 72 2.94 -3.37 29.75
C ASN A 72 3.67 -2.01 29.61
N ALA A 73 4.52 -1.81 28.60
CA ALA A 73 5.13 -0.50 28.35
C ALA A 73 4.06 0.52 27.93
N ALA A 74 3.85 1.54 28.76
CA ALA A 74 2.94 2.65 28.48
C ALA A 74 3.70 3.88 27.96
N THR A 75 4.92 4.09 28.46
CA THR A 75 5.75 5.21 28.03
C THR A 75 7.21 4.81 27.84
N LEU A 76 7.92 5.63 27.06
CA LEU A 76 9.33 5.47 26.78
C LEU A 76 10.10 6.80 26.92
N ARG A 77 11.38 6.68 27.27
CA ARG A 77 12.38 7.75 27.17
C ARG A 77 13.54 7.31 26.28
N VAL A 78 13.99 8.20 25.42
CA VAL A 78 15.19 8.02 24.61
C VAL A 78 16.37 8.62 25.35
N TYR A 79 17.46 7.86 25.45
CA TYR A 79 18.73 8.30 25.99
C TYR A 79 19.82 8.10 24.94
N ILE A 80 20.69 9.10 24.83
CA ILE A 80 21.93 9.02 24.06
C ILE A 80 23.06 8.95 25.08
N TYR A 81 23.86 7.91 24.97
CA TYR A 81 25.08 7.79 25.75
C TYR A 81 26.28 7.99 24.85
N ASN A 82 27.14 8.93 25.23
CA ASN A 82 28.42 9.17 24.57
C ASN A 82 29.52 8.74 25.55
N TYR A 83 30.39 7.85 25.08
CA TYR A 83 31.49 7.30 25.85
C TYR A 83 32.78 7.66 25.11
N ASN A 84 33.34 8.83 25.42
CA ASN A 84 34.55 9.33 24.79
C ASN A 84 35.62 9.54 25.87
N SER A 85 36.82 9.01 25.66
CA SER A 85 37.99 9.34 26.49
C SER A 85 38.59 10.70 26.13
N SER A 86 38.33 11.17 24.90
CA SER A 86 38.76 12.46 24.34
C SER A 86 37.91 12.82 23.12
N GLY A 87 38.06 14.05 22.59
CA GLY A 87 37.31 14.50 21.42
C GLY A 87 35.87 14.91 21.73
N TRP A 88 35.02 14.87 20.71
CA TRP A 88 33.66 15.38 20.77
C TRP A 88 32.67 14.54 19.97
N THR A 89 31.41 14.52 20.41
CA THR A 89 30.28 13.91 19.70
C THR A 89 29.12 14.89 19.66
N ALA A 90 28.53 15.09 18.50
CA ALA A 90 27.33 15.90 18.31
C ALA A 90 26.19 15.02 17.79
N VAL A 91 24.98 15.33 18.25
CA VAL A 91 23.76 14.63 17.85
C VAL A 91 22.72 15.64 17.42
N ASP A 92 22.01 15.32 16.35
CA ASP A 92 20.89 16.09 15.83
C ASP A 92 19.77 15.14 15.35
N ASN A 93 18.58 15.70 15.13
CA ASN A 93 17.43 15.04 14.52
C ASN A 93 17.08 13.68 15.16
N VAL A 94 17.04 13.64 16.49
CA VAL A 94 16.61 12.44 17.23
C VAL A 94 15.13 12.21 16.96
N ARG A 95 14.82 11.11 16.29
CA ARG A 95 13.46 10.75 15.89
C ARG A 95 13.07 9.38 16.41
N LEU A 96 11.82 9.29 16.86
CA LEU A 96 11.15 8.06 17.19
C LEU A 96 9.85 8.02 16.39
N SER A 97 9.71 7.00 15.55
CA SER A 97 8.49 6.75 14.79
C SER A 97 8.01 5.34 15.04
N LYS A 98 6.70 5.15 15.16
CA LYS A 98 6.14 3.79 15.20
C LYS A 98 6.49 3.11 13.88
N THR A 99 7.16 1.96 13.93
CA THR A 99 7.52 1.22 12.72
C THR A 99 6.20 0.82 12.07
N THR A 100 5.95 1.40 10.90
CA THR A 100 4.78 1.06 10.10
C THR A 100 5.24 0.06 9.05
N ASP A 101 5.82 -1.06 9.47
CA ASP A 101 6.14 -2.16 8.56
C ASP A 101 4.87 -2.99 8.33
N SER A 102 3.88 -2.29 7.78
CA SER A 102 2.57 -2.83 7.50
C SER A 102 2.68 -3.53 6.14
N THR A 103 3.25 -4.72 6.12
CA THR A 103 3.13 -5.60 4.95
C THR A 103 1.65 -5.87 4.75
N ILE A 104 1.03 -5.17 3.80
CA ILE A 104 -0.38 -5.37 3.46
C ILE A 104 -0.47 -6.71 2.74
N LYS A 105 -0.96 -7.73 3.43
CA LYS A 105 -1.25 -9.04 2.82
C LYS A 105 -2.65 -9.01 2.24
N ARG A 106 -2.77 -9.39 0.97
CA ARG A 106 -4.05 -9.52 0.27
C ARG A 106 -4.20 -10.92 -0.31
N SER A 107 -5.22 -11.64 0.14
CA SER A 107 -5.62 -12.94 -0.41
C SER A 107 -6.93 -12.77 -1.17
N SER A 108 -6.99 -13.23 -2.44
CA SER A 108 -8.19 -13.15 -3.27
C SER A 108 -8.79 -14.53 -3.47
N TYR A 109 -10.11 -14.64 -3.31
CA TYR A 109 -10.87 -15.86 -3.53
C TYR A 109 -11.70 -15.68 -4.78
N GLY A 110 -11.65 -16.64 -5.69
CA GLY A 110 -12.38 -16.57 -6.95
C GLY A 110 -13.15 -17.85 -7.26
N ILE A 111 -14.25 -17.68 -8.00
CA ILE A 111 -15.09 -18.74 -8.52
C ILE A 111 -15.27 -18.47 -10.01
N ALA A 112 -15.13 -19.50 -10.85
CA ALA A 112 -15.30 -19.39 -12.31
C ALA A 112 -14.50 -18.24 -12.97
N GLY A 113 -13.34 -17.88 -12.42
CA GLY A 113 -12.48 -16.81 -12.94
C GLY A 113 -12.85 -15.39 -12.49
N GLN A 114 -13.88 -15.22 -11.67
CA GLN A 114 -14.24 -13.94 -11.04
C GLN A 114 -13.81 -13.92 -9.58
N VAL A 115 -13.34 -12.77 -9.09
CA VAL A 115 -12.99 -12.60 -7.67
C VAL A 115 -14.27 -12.32 -6.88
N VAL A 116 -14.61 -13.20 -5.94
CA VAL A 116 -15.83 -13.12 -5.12
C VAL A 116 -15.57 -12.59 -3.72
N ALA A 117 -14.33 -12.69 -3.22
CA ALA A 117 -13.96 -12.15 -1.93
C ALA A 117 -12.47 -11.81 -1.86
N THR A 118 -12.11 -10.87 -0.99
CA THR A 118 -10.70 -10.57 -0.68
C THR A 118 -10.52 -10.42 0.82
N ARG A 119 -9.49 -11.06 1.37
CA ARG A 119 -9.04 -10.82 2.75
C ARG A 119 -7.81 -9.92 2.74
N VAL A 120 -7.88 -8.83 3.49
CA VAL A 120 -6.77 -7.89 3.69
C VAL A 120 -6.35 -7.91 5.17
N SER A 121 -5.05 -7.90 5.44
CA SER A 121 -4.50 -7.77 6.79
C SER A 121 -3.24 -6.92 6.79
N GLY A 122 -3.07 -6.10 7.83
CA GLY A 122 -1.92 -5.21 7.94
C GLY A 122 -2.08 -3.91 7.15
N ASP A 123 -3.30 -3.51 6.77
CA ASP A 123 -3.57 -2.18 6.24
C ASP A 123 -3.61 -1.16 7.41
N PRO A 124 -2.91 -0.01 7.34
CA PRO A 124 -2.96 1.04 8.36
C PRO A 124 -4.37 1.62 8.56
N VAL A 125 -5.25 1.51 7.57
CA VAL A 125 -6.67 1.85 7.68
C VAL A 125 -7.43 0.65 8.24
N SER A 126 -7.75 0.69 9.53
CA SER A 126 -8.39 -0.43 10.26
C SER A 126 -9.65 -0.99 9.55
N GLY A 127 -10.48 -0.12 8.96
CA GLY A 127 -11.70 -0.50 8.24
C GLY A 127 -11.49 -1.28 6.93
N ASN A 128 -10.26 -1.36 6.43
CA ASN A 128 -9.92 -2.16 5.25
C ASN A 128 -9.49 -3.60 5.63
N ASN A 129 -9.16 -3.85 6.90
CA ASN A 129 -8.72 -5.17 7.35
C ASN A 129 -9.91 -6.10 7.56
N GLY A 130 -9.77 -7.34 7.13
CA GLY A 130 -10.80 -8.37 7.23
C GLY A 130 -11.22 -8.91 5.86
N LEU A 131 -12.38 -9.55 5.81
CA LEU A 131 -12.91 -10.19 4.62
C LEU A 131 -13.97 -9.28 3.97
N SER A 132 -13.77 -8.98 2.69
CA SER A 132 -14.72 -8.25 1.86
C SER A 132 -15.30 -9.16 0.79
N TYR A 133 -16.56 -8.96 0.43
CA TYR A 133 -17.26 -9.73 -0.61
C TYR A 133 -17.63 -8.84 -1.81
N PHE A 134 -17.44 -9.38 -3.02
CA PHE A 134 -17.77 -8.72 -4.28
C PHE A 134 -19.02 -9.34 -4.89
N TYR A 135 -19.90 -8.48 -5.38
CA TYR A 135 -21.08 -8.87 -6.14
C TYR A 135 -20.95 -8.34 -7.55
N SER A 136 -21.05 -9.22 -8.54
CA SER A 136 -20.91 -8.89 -9.95
C SER A 136 -22.24 -8.89 -10.68
N ASP A 137 -22.35 -8.10 -11.74
CA ASP A 137 -23.45 -8.17 -12.71
C ASP A 137 -23.26 -9.33 -13.71
N HIS A 138 -24.20 -9.47 -14.66
CA HIS A 138 -24.16 -10.51 -15.70
C HIS A 138 -22.97 -10.38 -16.66
N LEU A 139 -22.35 -9.19 -16.76
CA LEU A 139 -21.14 -8.95 -17.55
C LEU A 139 -19.86 -9.15 -16.72
N GLY A 140 -19.98 -9.39 -15.41
CA GLY A 140 -18.87 -9.52 -14.48
C GLY A 140 -18.33 -8.19 -13.94
N SER A 141 -19.03 -7.07 -14.12
CA SER A 141 -18.67 -5.79 -13.50
C SER A 141 -18.95 -5.82 -12.01
N SER A 142 -18.07 -5.23 -11.20
CA SER A 142 -18.31 -5.05 -9.77
C SER A 142 -19.49 -4.10 -9.54
N SER A 143 -20.55 -4.57 -8.90
CA SER A 143 -21.77 -3.80 -8.64
C SER A 143 -21.93 -3.44 -7.16
N ALA A 144 -21.43 -4.29 -6.27
CA ALA A 144 -21.39 -4.00 -4.85
C ALA A 144 -20.17 -4.64 -4.17
N LEU A 145 -19.66 -3.94 -3.16
CA LEU A 145 -18.60 -4.39 -2.26
C LEU A 145 -19.12 -4.33 -0.84
N GLN A 146 -19.25 -5.49 -0.20
CA GLN A 146 -19.46 -5.56 1.24
C GLN A 146 -18.10 -5.53 1.93
N LYS A 147 -17.91 -4.55 2.81
CA LYS A 147 -16.69 -4.36 3.61
C LYS A 147 -16.72 -5.23 4.87
N PRO A 148 -15.56 -5.40 5.54
CA PRO A 148 -15.48 -6.21 6.75
C PRO A 148 -16.33 -5.69 7.92
N ASP A 149 -16.64 -4.40 7.93
CA ASP A 149 -17.52 -3.74 8.91
C ASP A 149 -19.02 -3.97 8.64
N GLY A 150 -19.37 -4.71 7.58
CA GLY A 150 -20.74 -4.99 7.16
C GLY A 150 -21.37 -3.89 6.30
N SER A 151 -20.70 -2.75 6.11
CA SER A 151 -21.17 -1.71 5.19
C SER A 151 -21.08 -2.17 3.74
N VAL A 152 -22.03 -1.73 2.90
CA VAL A 152 -22.06 -2.06 1.48
C VAL A 152 -21.88 -0.80 0.66
N ALA A 153 -20.89 -0.81 -0.21
CA ALA A 153 -20.64 0.23 -1.19
C ALA A 153 -21.13 -0.25 -2.56
N TYR A 154 -21.95 0.57 -3.23
CA TYR A 154 -22.53 0.25 -4.53
C TYR A 154 -21.82 1.01 -5.65
N THR A 155 -21.59 0.33 -6.77
CA THR A 155 -20.95 0.89 -7.95
C THR A 155 -21.87 0.69 -9.14
N TRP A 156 -22.31 1.78 -9.76
CA TRP A 156 -23.19 1.73 -10.91
C TRP A 156 -22.48 2.24 -12.15
N HIS A 157 -22.56 1.45 -13.22
CA HIS A 157 -21.97 1.79 -14.51
C HIS A 157 -23.05 2.29 -15.50
N LEU A 158 -22.63 3.20 -16.37
CA LEU A 158 -23.26 3.52 -17.64
C LEU A 158 -23.01 2.35 -18.61
N PRO A 159 -23.78 2.24 -19.71
CA PRO A 159 -23.62 1.15 -20.67
C PRO A 159 -22.18 0.95 -21.16
N PHE A 160 -21.43 2.04 -21.33
CA PHE A 160 -20.03 2.02 -21.79
C PHE A 160 -19.00 2.00 -20.65
N GLY A 161 -19.41 1.71 -19.42
CA GLY A 161 -18.51 1.57 -18.27
C GLY A 161 -18.13 2.86 -17.54
N GLY A 162 -18.69 4.01 -17.93
CA GLY A 162 -18.54 5.24 -17.15
C GLY A 162 -19.32 5.15 -15.84
N TYR A 163 -18.90 5.81 -14.78
CA TYR A 163 -19.62 5.77 -13.50
C TYR A 163 -20.89 6.61 -13.54
N ARG A 164 -21.97 6.11 -12.92
CA ARG A 164 -23.17 6.94 -12.69
C ARG A 164 -22.94 7.87 -11.49
N PRO A 165 -23.51 9.09 -11.51
CA PRO A 165 -23.47 9.98 -10.35
C PRO A 165 -23.94 9.28 -9.07
N GLY A 166 -23.21 9.47 -7.98
CA GLY A 166 -23.52 8.86 -6.68
C GLY A 166 -22.99 7.42 -6.49
N SER A 167 -22.29 6.85 -7.47
CA SER A 167 -21.62 5.55 -7.32
C SER A 167 -20.41 5.66 -6.40
N ALA A 168 -20.21 4.67 -5.54
CA ALA A 168 -18.95 4.49 -4.84
C ALA A 168 -17.90 3.94 -5.82
N HIS A 169 -16.74 4.56 -5.86
CA HIS A 169 -15.59 4.08 -6.64
C HIS A 169 -14.83 3.04 -5.81
N THR A 170 -15.26 1.78 -5.87
CA THR A 170 -14.78 0.72 -4.96
C THR A 170 -13.51 0.03 -5.45
N GLN A 171 -12.39 0.76 -5.55
CA GLN A 171 -11.09 0.14 -5.81
C GLN A 171 -10.47 -0.57 -4.59
N THR A 172 -11.14 -0.59 -3.45
CA THR A 172 -10.65 -1.24 -2.24
C THR A 172 -10.91 -2.75 -2.24
N GLY A 173 -10.26 -3.48 -3.14
CA GLY A 173 -9.93 -4.87 -2.84
C GLY A 173 -9.46 -5.77 -3.99
N ASN A 174 -9.92 -5.61 -5.23
CA ASN A 174 -9.47 -6.46 -6.35
C ASN A 174 -8.83 -5.67 -7.53
N GLY A 175 -8.93 -4.33 -7.52
CA GLY A 175 -8.46 -3.45 -8.60
C GLY A 175 -9.14 -3.71 -9.94
N ARG A 176 -10.33 -4.33 -9.93
CA ARG A 176 -11.12 -4.69 -11.11
C ARG A 176 -12.53 -4.14 -10.95
N ASP A 177 -13.03 -3.51 -12.00
CA ASP A 177 -14.34 -2.86 -11.95
C ASP A 177 -15.22 -3.26 -13.13
N PHE A 178 -15.44 -2.38 -14.11
CA PHE A 178 -16.27 -2.65 -15.28
C PHE A 178 -15.81 -3.90 -16.06
N THR A 179 -16.75 -4.84 -16.28
CA THR A 179 -16.52 -6.14 -16.95
C THR A 179 -15.35 -6.97 -16.38
N GLY A 180 -15.00 -6.74 -15.10
CA GLY A 180 -13.90 -7.42 -14.43
C GLY A 180 -12.50 -6.98 -14.89
N GLN A 181 -12.39 -5.87 -15.61
CA GLN A 181 -11.10 -5.35 -16.09
C GLN A 181 -10.43 -4.46 -15.06
N ARG A 182 -9.11 -4.41 -15.12
CA ARG A 182 -8.32 -3.56 -14.22
C ARG A 182 -8.50 -2.10 -14.59
N GLU A 183 -8.82 -1.27 -13.61
CA GLU A 183 -9.00 0.16 -13.82
C GLU A 183 -7.81 0.93 -13.24
N ASN A 184 -7.29 1.89 -14.00
CA ASN A 184 -6.45 2.96 -13.48
C ASN A 184 -7.35 4.17 -13.19
N MET A 185 -7.65 4.42 -11.91
CA MET A 185 -8.56 5.49 -11.49
C MET A 185 -7.99 6.89 -11.74
N GLU A 186 -6.67 7.07 -11.70
CA GLU A 186 -6.04 8.38 -11.96
C GLU A 186 -6.32 8.86 -13.38
N LEU A 187 -6.39 7.92 -14.33
CA LEU A 187 -6.63 8.21 -15.74
C LEU A 187 -8.06 7.86 -16.19
N GLY A 188 -8.84 7.17 -15.34
CA GLY A 188 -10.15 6.63 -15.70
C GLY A 188 -10.11 5.62 -16.85
N LEU A 189 -9.03 4.85 -16.97
CA LEU A 189 -8.80 3.92 -18.07
C LEU A 189 -8.92 2.47 -17.61
N LEU A 190 -9.57 1.62 -18.42
CA LEU A 190 -9.63 0.19 -18.17
C LEU A 190 -8.62 -0.55 -19.05
N TYR A 191 -7.86 -1.45 -18.45
CA TYR A 191 -6.86 -2.26 -19.12
C TYR A 191 -7.45 -3.60 -19.57
N TYR A 192 -7.57 -3.79 -20.89
CA TYR A 192 -8.09 -5.01 -21.52
C TYR A 192 -6.96 -5.89 -22.08
N ASN A 193 -5.89 -6.05 -21.30
CA ASN A 193 -4.67 -6.84 -21.58
C ASN A 193 -3.77 -6.35 -22.73
N ALA A 194 -4.32 -5.76 -23.79
CA ALA A 194 -3.53 -5.29 -24.93
C ALA A 194 -3.77 -3.81 -25.27
N ARG A 195 -4.93 -3.27 -24.87
CA ARG A 195 -5.30 -1.88 -25.11
C ARG A 195 -5.97 -1.31 -23.89
N TYR A 196 -5.82 0.01 -23.72
CA TYR A 196 -6.59 0.78 -22.77
C TYR A 196 -7.92 1.19 -23.40
N TYR A 197 -8.99 1.01 -22.64
CA TYR A 197 -10.34 1.43 -22.98
C TYR A 197 -10.68 2.71 -22.23
N VAL A 198 -11.36 3.65 -22.90
CA VAL A 198 -11.79 4.94 -22.37
C VAL A 198 -13.32 4.92 -22.21
N PRO A 199 -13.84 4.66 -21.00
CA PRO A 199 -15.29 4.58 -20.76
C PRO A 199 -16.05 5.84 -21.13
N GLY A 200 -15.47 7.01 -20.82
CA GLY A 200 -16.09 8.30 -21.11
C GLY A 200 -16.30 8.56 -22.61
N LEU A 201 -15.51 7.90 -23.47
CA LEU A 201 -15.63 8.02 -24.94
C LEU A 201 -16.27 6.79 -25.59
N GLY A 202 -16.51 5.71 -24.85
CA GLY A 202 -17.04 4.46 -25.38
C GLY A 202 -16.12 3.75 -26.39
N ARG A 203 -14.80 3.98 -26.33
CA ARG A 203 -13.84 3.47 -27.33
C ARG A 203 -12.47 3.15 -26.74
N PHE A 204 -11.67 2.36 -27.46
CA PHE A 204 -10.27 2.13 -27.12
C PHE A 204 -9.41 3.38 -27.36
N ALA A 205 -8.33 3.53 -26.59
CA ALA A 205 -7.35 4.59 -26.77
C ALA A 205 -6.43 4.35 -27.98
N SER A 206 -6.31 3.10 -28.42
CA SER A 206 -5.48 2.67 -29.56
C SER A 206 -6.27 1.81 -30.55
N PRO A 207 -5.91 1.85 -31.84
CA PRO A 207 -6.56 1.01 -32.84
C PRO A 207 -6.21 -0.47 -32.61
N ASP A 208 -7.15 -1.36 -32.88
CA ASP A 208 -6.92 -2.81 -32.87
C ASP A 208 -5.86 -3.18 -33.91
N SER A 209 -4.88 -4.02 -33.61
CA SER A 209 -3.91 -4.48 -34.61
C SER A 209 -4.52 -5.35 -35.72
N ILE A 210 -5.70 -5.95 -35.49
CA ILE A 210 -6.36 -6.90 -36.38
C ILE A 210 -7.75 -6.37 -36.77
N ILE A 211 -8.21 -6.71 -37.98
CA ILE A 211 -9.62 -6.54 -38.38
C ILE A 211 -10.32 -7.90 -38.17
N PRO A 212 -11.19 -8.04 -37.15
CA PRO A 212 -11.71 -9.35 -36.76
C PRO A 212 -12.64 -9.99 -37.80
N ASN A 213 -13.36 -9.19 -38.58
CA ASN A 213 -14.15 -9.69 -39.70
C ASN A 213 -14.17 -8.71 -40.89
N PRO A 214 -13.35 -8.95 -41.93
CA PRO A 214 -13.29 -8.10 -43.12
C PRO A 214 -14.61 -8.00 -43.91
N THR A 215 -15.52 -8.96 -43.79
CA THR A 215 -16.81 -8.93 -44.50
C THR A 215 -17.86 -8.06 -43.78
N ASN A 216 -17.58 -7.63 -42.55
CA ASN A 216 -18.43 -6.71 -41.81
C ASN A 216 -17.80 -5.30 -41.81
N PRO A 217 -18.42 -4.30 -42.46
CA PRO A 217 -17.94 -2.91 -42.47
C PRO A 217 -17.68 -2.34 -41.08
N GLN A 218 -18.42 -2.77 -40.06
CA GLN A 218 -18.25 -2.31 -38.68
C GLN A 218 -16.88 -2.71 -38.09
N SER A 219 -16.27 -3.81 -38.56
CA SER A 219 -14.96 -4.27 -38.09
C SER A 219 -13.82 -3.34 -38.51
N TYR A 220 -14.03 -2.46 -39.50
CA TYR A 220 -13.03 -1.48 -39.91
C TYR A 220 -12.92 -0.32 -38.91
N ASN A 221 -13.89 -0.15 -38.00
CA ASN A 221 -13.73 0.76 -36.86
C ASN A 221 -12.89 0.09 -35.76
N ARG A 222 -11.56 0.20 -35.91
CA ARG A 222 -10.55 -0.40 -35.03
C ARG A 222 -10.52 0.16 -33.60
N TYR A 223 -11.23 1.26 -33.34
CA TYR A 223 -11.38 1.83 -32.00
C TYR A 223 -12.66 1.39 -31.29
N SER A 224 -13.59 0.74 -32.01
CA SER A 224 -14.90 0.41 -31.47
C SER A 224 -14.82 -0.56 -30.29
N TYR A 225 -15.62 -0.27 -29.26
CA TYR A 225 -15.83 -1.19 -28.16
C TYR A 225 -17.05 -2.06 -28.48
N VAL A 226 -16.84 -3.37 -28.54
CA VAL A 226 -17.91 -4.37 -28.57
C VAL A 226 -18.99 -4.09 -29.62
N ARG A 227 -18.60 -3.68 -30.84
CA ARG A 227 -19.55 -3.33 -31.92
C ARG A 227 -20.65 -2.34 -31.51
N ILE A 228 -20.40 -1.48 -30.51
CA ILE A 228 -21.36 -0.49 -30.01
C ILE A 228 -22.59 -1.14 -29.32
N HIS A 229 -22.47 -2.39 -28.87
CA HIS A 229 -23.52 -3.11 -28.12
C HIS A 229 -23.03 -3.56 -26.73
N PRO A 230 -22.72 -2.63 -25.81
CA PRO A 230 -21.99 -2.96 -24.59
C PRO A 230 -22.84 -3.61 -23.48
N LEU A 231 -24.15 -3.77 -23.68
CA LEU A 231 -25.06 -4.38 -22.70
C LEU A 231 -25.22 -5.90 -22.86
N THR A 232 -25.02 -6.40 -24.09
CA THR A 232 -25.27 -7.80 -24.49
C THR A 232 -24.03 -8.52 -24.97
N LEU A 233 -23.00 -7.77 -25.33
CA LEU A 233 -21.76 -8.31 -25.83
C LEU A 233 -20.63 -7.96 -24.85
N LEU A 234 -19.65 -8.85 -24.74
CA LEU A 234 -18.47 -8.66 -23.91
C LEU A 234 -17.21 -8.87 -24.74
N THR A 235 -16.18 -8.09 -24.43
CA THR A 235 -14.82 -8.34 -24.91
C THR A 235 -13.94 -8.61 -23.71
N ARG A 236 -13.49 -9.87 -23.53
CA ARG A 236 -12.61 -10.25 -22.41
C ARG A 236 -11.16 -9.83 -22.64
N ARG A 237 -10.75 -9.63 -23.90
CA ARG A 237 -9.41 -9.23 -24.33
C ARG A 237 -9.51 -8.31 -25.54
N ALA A 238 -8.71 -7.24 -25.58
CA ALA A 238 -8.81 -6.21 -26.61
C ALA A 238 -8.37 -6.64 -28.03
N ILE A 239 -8.13 -7.92 -28.32
CA ILE A 239 -7.71 -8.42 -29.65
C ILE A 239 -8.57 -9.63 -30.11
N GLU A 240 -9.64 -9.99 -29.42
CA GLU A 240 -10.44 -11.18 -29.76
C GLU A 240 -11.81 -10.85 -30.38
N ASN A 241 -12.39 -11.86 -31.05
CA ASN A 241 -13.75 -11.81 -31.55
C ASN A 241 -14.75 -11.54 -30.43
N VAL A 242 -15.70 -10.63 -30.68
CA VAL A 242 -16.78 -10.28 -29.76
C VAL A 242 -17.71 -11.49 -29.59
N THR A 243 -17.97 -11.89 -28.36
CA THR A 243 -18.83 -13.04 -28.02
C THR A 243 -20.16 -12.58 -27.43
N TRP A 244 -21.23 -13.29 -27.77
CA TRP A 244 -22.53 -13.18 -27.08
C TRP A 244 -22.46 -13.78 -25.68
N ILE A 245 -23.24 -13.23 -24.75
CA ILE A 245 -23.43 -13.76 -23.39
C ILE A 245 -24.90 -14.13 -23.22
#